data_AF-A0A174M3J2-F1
#
_entry.id   AF-A0A174M3J2-F1
#
_cell.length_a   1.000
_cell.length_b   1.000
_cell.length_c   1.000
_cell.angle_alpha   90.00
_cell.angle_beta   90.00
_cell.angle_gamma   90.00
#
_symmetry.space_group_name_H-M   'P 1'
#
loop_
_entity.id
_entity.type
_entity.pdbx_description
1 polymer ?
#
loop_
_entity_poly.entity_id
_entity_poly.type
_entity_poly.pdbx_seq_one_letter_code
_entity_poly.pdbx_strand_id
1 'polypeptide(L)'
;MEQLADEINASGKTFFWHGETRFSPTLSTDVFNKIYQSGCRQIQFGLESYNQRVLDLMKKNTRVDWIDRNIHDCLNAGIPVHLFFMIGFPTETKEEALNTLAYTENVLNYSKQVCGVPYSTRGFTNFGLVMGSDVWNHPDKYGVSVMPKSQYEDLRLEVDYVSGTGLTLNEAKSLSDEHHIDFYMQEVINGSDTIDLPQRLHISEVTWILDSIHAVRYKGHLTKVKRRLTSLNPADRIWLDSKTSVVLVEPFAYFYNSEYHHVYAVSQLVYLKLARLLEADCSISLILDQGDLELTRAIEELLHYGLLNTNIDADYVMHDNGFQLVKSSFVKEVGRSKEGLRVLLSCATHRMCAVNDYSFALLSLFEKPITKNEVRDILKKEGLSANEEQLNKLVDNCMKADILQLIR
;
A
#
# COMPACT_ATOMS: atom_id res chain seq x y z
N MET A 1 2.15 -23.76 28.31
CA MET A 1 2.97 -23.93 27.09
C MET A 1 4.08 -24.93 27.32
N GLU A 2 4.91 -24.78 28.36
CA GLU A 2 6.00 -25.73 28.63
C GLU A 2 5.55 -27.19 28.75
N GLN A 3 4.55 -27.49 29.60
CA GLN A 3 4.02 -28.85 29.73
C GLN A 3 3.46 -29.41 28.41
N LEU A 4 2.81 -28.57 27.60
CA LEU A 4 2.31 -28.98 26.28
C LEU A 4 3.47 -29.32 25.33
N ALA A 5 4.54 -28.52 25.35
CA ALA A 5 5.73 -28.79 24.56
C ALA A 5 6.42 -30.09 25.00
N ASP A 6 6.54 -30.31 26.31
CA ASP A 6 7.10 -31.54 26.89
C ASP A 6 6.30 -32.78 26.45
N GLU A 7 4.96 -32.72 26.50
CA GLU A 7 4.08 -33.81 26.04
C GLU A 7 4.18 -34.06 24.53
N ILE A 8 4.23 -33.00 23.70
CA ILE A 8 4.38 -33.14 22.25
C ILE A 8 5.73 -33.82 21.94
N ASN A 9 6.82 -33.34 22.55
CA ASN A 9 8.15 -33.90 22.40
C ASN A 9 8.20 -35.38 22.83
N ALA A 10 7.63 -35.71 23.99
CA ALA A 10 7.56 -37.08 24.49
C ALA A 10 6.72 -38.01 23.60
N SER A 11 5.70 -37.47 22.92
CA SER A 11 4.81 -38.24 22.07
C SER A 11 5.41 -38.68 20.72
N GLY A 12 6.56 -38.12 20.32
CA GLY A 12 7.22 -38.41 19.04
C GLY A 12 6.43 -37.97 17.80
N LYS A 13 5.36 -37.19 17.97
CA LYS A 13 4.55 -36.66 16.86
C LYS A 13 5.28 -35.51 16.16
N THR A 14 5.23 -35.51 14.83
CA THR A 14 5.87 -34.48 14.00
C THR A 14 4.81 -33.62 13.31
N PHE A 15 4.53 -32.45 13.88
CA PHE A 15 3.71 -31.42 13.24
C PHE A 15 4.23 -30.04 13.62
N PHE A 16 3.94 -29.05 12.77
CA PHE A 16 4.26 -27.66 13.07
C PHE A 16 3.04 -26.94 13.61
N TRP A 17 3.28 -25.99 14.51
CA TRP A 17 2.21 -25.19 15.11
C TRP A 17 2.67 -23.75 15.36
N HIS A 18 1.70 -22.86 15.54
CA HIS A 18 1.90 -21.51 16.02
C HIS A 18 0.89 -21.24 17.15
N GLY A 19 1.13 -20.21 17.95
CA GLY A 19 0.24 -19.89 19.05
C GLY A 19 0.32 -18.44 19.47
N GLU A 20 -0.68 -18.02 20.26
CA GLU A 20 -0.78 -16.67 20.78
C GLU A 20 -0.57 -16.68 22.30
N THR A 21 0.15 -15.70 22.82
CA THR A 21 0.37 -15.61 24.25
C THR A 21 0.62 -14.18 24.73
N ARG A 22 0.63 -14.01 26.06
CA ARG A 22 1.05 -12.78 26.72
C ARG A 22 2.52 -12.87 27.09
N PHE A 23 3.15 -11.71 27.19
CA PHE A 23 4.44 -11.61 27.86
C PHE A 23 4.29 -12.01 29.33
N SER A 24 5.29 -12.73 29.85
CA SER A 24 5.29 -13.29 31.20
C SER A 24 6.72 -13.39 31.73
N PRO A 25 6.94 -13.18 33.05
CA PRO A 25 8.22 -13.44 33.69
C PRO A 25 8.65 -14.91 33.62
N THR A 26 7.71 -15.83 33.41
CA THR A 26 7.97 -17.29 33.40
C THR A 26 8.40 -17.84 32.04
N LEU A 27 8.36 -17.03 30.97
CA LEU A 27 8.85 -17.44 29.66
C LEU A 27 10.36 -17.21 29.61
N SER A 28 11.13 -18.26 29.85
CA SER A 28 12.59 -18.26 29.77
C SER A 28 13.09 -18.83 28.45
N THR A 29 14.38 -18.65 28.19
CA THR A 29 15.09 -19.28 27.07
C THR A 29 14.83 -20.80 26.99
N ASP A 30 14.89 -21.52 28.12
CA ASP A 30 14.63 -22.97 28.17
C ASP A 30 13.21 -23.33 27.72
N VAL A 31 12.22 -22.52 28.12
CA VAL A 31 10.83 -22.71 27.70
C VAL A 31 10.69 -22.53 26.19
N PHE A 32 11.30 -21.48 25.61
CA PHE A 32 11.27 -21.27 24.16
C PHE A 32 12.00 -22.39 23.39
N ASN A 33 13.13 -22.88 23.90
CA ASN A 33 13.84 -24.02 23.30
C ASN A 33 12.96 -25.28 23.26
N LYS A 34 12.27 -25.61 24.37
CA LYS A 34 11.31 -26.73 24.41
C LYS A 34 10.17 -26.55 23.41
N ILE A 35 9.63 -25.34 23.33
CA ILE A 35 8.53 -24.97 22.42
C ILE A 35 8.98 -25.11 20.96
N TYR A 36 10.18 -24.64 20.59
CA TYR A 36 10.72 -24.80 19.24
C TYR A 36 10.88 -26.29 18.86
N GLN A 37 11.44 -27.10 19.77
CA GLN A 37 11.62 -28.54 19.59
C GLN A 37 10.28 -29.26 19.36
N SER A 38 9.23 -28.80 20.04
CA SER A 38 7.88 -29.36 19.88
C SER A 38 7.19 -29.00 18.56
N GLY A 39 7.87 -28.28 17.65
CA GLY A 39 7.35 -27.92 16.33
C GLY A 39 6.77 -26.51 16.24
N CYS A 40 6.93 -25.66 17.26
CA CYS A 40 6.47 -24.27 17.16
C CYS A 40 7.29 -23.48 16.12
N ARG A 41 6.62 -22.75 15.23
CA ARG A 41 7.26 -21.96 14.16
C ARG A 41 6.87 -20.49 14.14
N GLN A 42 5.99 -20.04 15.04
CA GLN A 42 5.69 -18.62 15.25
C GLN A 42 4.96 -18.46 16.59
N ILE A 43 5.27 -17.39 17.33
CA ILE A 43 4.47 -16.96 18.49
C ILE A 43 3.95 -15.54 18.25
N GLN A 44 2.66 -15.34 18.49
CA GLN A 44 2.04 -14.03 18.39
C GLN A 44 1.86 -13.45 19.80
N PHE A 45 2.31 -12.22 19.98
CA PHE A 45 2.24 -11.51 21.26
C PHE A 45 1.31 -10.30 21.14
N GLY A 46 0.38 -10.19 22.08
CA GLY A 46 -0.37 -8.95 22.30
C GLY A 46 0.51 -7.92 23.00
N LEU A 47 1.23 -7.12 22.20
CA LEU A 47 2.09 -6.02 22.63
C LEU A 47 1.26 -4.84 23.15
N GLU A 48 0.20 -4.47 22.42
CA GLU A 48 -0.70 -3.34 22.68
C GLU A 48 -0.04 -1.95 22.64
N SER A 49 1.04 -1.73 23.41
CA SER A 49 1.86 -0.53 23.43
C SER A 49 3.24 -0.86 24.01
N TYR A 50 4.29 -0.16 23.57
CA TYR A 50 5.63 -0.25 24.19
C TYR A 50 5.86 0.87 25.22
N ASN A 51 4.80 1.26 25.94
CA ASN A 51 4.85 2.31 26.95
C ASN A 51 4.17 1.82 28.23
N GLN A 52 4.95 1.71 29.32
CA GLN A 52 4.44 1.13 30.58
C GLN A 52 3.18 1.85 31.09
N ARG A 53 3.14 3.19 30.98
CA ARG A 53 1.98 4.00 31.36
C ARG A 53 0.72 3.59 30.60
N VAL A 54 0.81 3.39 29.28
CA VAL A 54 -0.32 3.00 28.43
C VAL A 54 -0.74 1.55 28.75
N LEU A 55 0.22 0.64 28.91
CA LEU A 55 -0.04 -0.75 29.31
C LEU A 55 -0.77 -0.86 30.66
N ASP A 56 -0.38 -0.02 31.63
CA ASP A 56 -1.00 0.05 32.95
C ASP A 56 -2.45 0.58 32.86
N LEU A 57 -2.69 1.60 32.02
CA LEU A 57 -4.03 2.12 31.77
C LEU A 57 -4.95 1.09 31.10
N MET A 58 -4.42 0.29 30.17
CA MET A 58 -5.10 -0.85 29.56
C MET A 58 -5.32 -2.02 30.53
N LYS A 59 -4.71 -1.98 31.73
CA LYS A 59 -4.67 -3.10 32.68
C LYS A 59 -4.13 -4.38 32.04
N LYS A 60 -3.16 -4.26 31.12
CA LYS A 60 -2.61 -5.41 30.39
C LYS A 60 -1.88 -6.39 31.31
N ASN A 61 -1.43 -5.89 32.47
CA ASN A 61 -0.64 -6.63 33.47
C ASN A 61 0.64 -7.22 32.85
N THR A 62 1.31 -6.39 32.05
CA THR A 62 2.57 -6.68 31.37
C THR A 62 3.57 -5.59 31.73
N ARG A 63 4.84 -5.97 31.86
CA ARG A 63 5.94 -5.02 32.02
C ARG A 63 6.85 -5.00 30.79
N VAL A 64 7.38 -3.82 30.47
CA VAL A 64 8.29 -3.60 29.34
C VAL A 64 9.54 -4.49 29.43
N ASP A 65 10.09 -4.70 30.63
CA ASP A 65 11.24 -5.59 30.84
C ASP A 65 10.95 -7.07 30.48
N TRP A 66 9.70 -7.52 30.57
CA TRP A 66 9.31 -8.85 30.12
C TRP A 66 9.17 -8.92 28.60
N ILE A 67 8.76 -7.82 27.95
CA ILE A 67 8.61 -7.75 26.50
C ILE A 67 9.97 -7.98 25.85
N ASP A 68 10.98 -7.18 26.23
CA ASP A 68 12.33 -7.26 25.66
C ASP A 68 12.95 -8.64 25.83
N ARG A 69 12.92 -9.16 27.07
CA ARG A 69 13.51 -10.46 27.40
C ARG A 69 12.83 -11.59 26.63
N ASN A 70 11.50 -11.61 26.59
CA ASN A 70 10.78 -12.70 25.95
C ASN A 70 10.94 -12.66 24.42
N ILE A 71 10.93 -11.47 23.80
CA ILE A 71 11.18 -11.33 22.35
C ILE A 71 12.60 -11.82 22.04
N HIS A 72 13.59 -11.37 22.81
CA HIS A 72 14.98 -11.79 22.62
C HIS A 72 15.15 -13.31 22.75
N ASP A 73 14.63 -13.90 23.83
CA ASP A 73 14.70 -15.36 24.06
C ASP A 73 13.96 -16.16 22.99
N CYS A 74 12.79 -15.69 22.55
CA CYS A 74 12.00 -16.33 21.49
C CYS A 74 12.73 -16.33 20.15
N LEU A 75 13.31 -15.19 19.76
CA LEU A 75 14.05 -15.04 18.51
C LEU A 75 15.34 -15.87 18.51
N ASN A 76 16.08 -15.89 19.64
CA ASN A 76 17.28 -16.72 19.79
C ASN A 76 16.97 -18.22 19.72
N ALA A 77 15.78 -18.64 20.14
CA ALA A 77 15.30 -20.02 19.97
C ALA A 77 14.92 -20.35 18.52
N GLY A 78 14.99 -19.39 17.58
CA GLY A 78 14.64 -19.57 16.18
C GLY A 78 13.14 -19.45 15.90
N ILE A 79 12.36 -18.90 16.83
CA ILE A 79 10.91 -18.72 16.67
C ILE A 79 10.62 -17.26 16.29
N PRO A 80 10.12 -16.98 15.07
CA PRO A 80 9.69 -15.63 14.70
C PRO A 80 8.49 -15.17 15.54
N VAL A 81 8.39 -13.86 15.73
CA VAL A 81 7.29 -13.24 16.48
C VAL A 81 6.30 -12.52 15.57
N HIS A 82 5.02 -12.52 15.93
CA HIS A 82 4.05 -11.55 15.41
C HIS A 82 3.63 -10.61 16.54
N LEU A 83 3.78 -9.30 16.36
CA LEU A 83 3.46 -8.31 17.39
C LEU A 83 2.15 -7.59 17.08
N PHE A 84 1.14 -7.77 17.91
CA PHE A 84 -0.13 -7.04 17.84
C PHE A 84 -0.09 -5.80 18.72
N PHE A 85 -0.37 -4.62 18.17
CA PHE A 85 -0.51 -3.40 18.95
C PHE A 85 -1.59 -2.48 18.36
N MET A 86 -1.91 -1.40 19.07
CA MET A 86 -2.87 -0.42 18.60
C MET A 86 -2.32 0.99 18.73
N ILE A 87 -2.87 1.91 17.95
CA ILE A 87 -2.53 3.33 17.99
C ILE A 87 -3.76 4.14 18.40
N GLY A 88 -3.55 5.11 19.30
CA GLY A 88 -4.58 6.05 19.73
C GLY A 88 -5.43 5.52 20.87
N PHE A 89 -4.88 4.67 21.76
CA PHE A 89 -5.56 4.37 23.02
C PHE A 89 -5.81 5.69 23.79
N PRO A 90 -6.92 5.85 24.54
CA PRO A 90 -7.21 7.11 25.21
C PRO A 90 -6.03 7.59 26.07
N THR A 91 -5.72 8.88 25.96
CA THR A 91 -4.57 9.56 26.59
C THR A 91 -3.18 9.18 26.02
N GLU A 92 -3.07 8.27 25.05
CA GLU A 92 -1.79 7.96 24.40
C GLU A 92 -1.29 9.17 23.62
N THR A 93 -0.05 9.58 23.88
CA THR A 93 0.58 10.70 23.18
C THR A 93 1.15 10.25 21.84
N LYS A 94 1.34 11.21 20.92
CA LYS A 94 2.01 10.95 19.64
C LYS A 94 3.40 10.33 19.82
N GLU A 95 4.15 10.78 20.84
CA GLU A 95 5.48 10.25 21.15
C GLU A 95 5.44 8.78 21.57
N GLU A 96 4.48 8.40 22.42
CA GLU A 96 4.30 7.02 22.85
C GLU A 96 3.87 6.10 21.70
N ALA A 97 2.98 6.57 20.82
CA ALA A 97 2.61 5.83 19.61
C ALA A 97 3.83 5.62 18.69
N LEU A 98 4.60 6.67 18.42
CA LEU A 98 5.84 6.60 17.64
C LEU A 98 6.90 5.69 18.30
N ASN A 99 7.00 5.70 19.63
CA ASN A 99 7.90 4.81 20.37
C ASN A 99 7.53 3.33 20.14
N THR A 100 6.24 2.99 20.17
CA THR A 100 5.76 1.63 19.87
C THR A 100 6.05 1.22 18.42
N LEU A 101 5.82 2.11 17.47
CA LEU A 101 6.12 1.90 16.05
C LEU A 101 7.62 1.67 15.80
N ALA A 102 8.47 2.53 16.36
CA ALA A 102 9.92 2.41 16.25
C ALA A 102 10.44 1.13 16.92
N TYR A 103 9.92 0.78 18.10
CA TYR A 103 10.29 -0.45 18.79
C TYR A 103 9.99 -1.69 17.94
N THR A 104 8.77 -1.80 17.40
CA THR A 104 8.39 -2.96 16.59
C THR A 104 9.23 -3.06 15.32
N GLU A 105 9.54 -1.95 14.66
CA GLU A 105 10.46 -1.93 13.51
C GLU A 105 11.87 -2.40 13.89
N ASN A 106 12.40 -1.95 15.03
CA ASN A 106 13.68 -2.40 15.56
C ASN A 106 13.68 -3.91 15.86
N VAL A 107 12.59 -4.46 16.40
CA VAL A 107 12.46 -5.92 16.62
C VAL A 107 12.51 -6.68 15.31
N LEU A 108 11.82 -6.21 14.26
CA LEU A 108 11.84 -6.87 12.95
C LEU A 108 13.25 -6.85 12.33
N ASN A 109 13.93 -5.70 12.39
CA ASN A 109 15.31 -5.56 11.93
C ASN A 109 16.27 -6.45 12.73
N TYR A 110 16.14 -6.49 14.05
CA TYR A 110 16.94 -7.34 14.93
C TYR A 110 16.72 -8.84 14.63
N SER A 111 15.46 -9.24 14.46
CA SER A 111 15.07 -10.60 14.07
C SER A 111 15.74 -11.04 12.78
N LYS A 112 15.68 -10.19 11.74
CA LYS A 112 16.26 -10.48 10.42
C LYS A 112 17.79 -10.43 10.42
N GLN A 113 18.38 -9.34 10.89
CA GLN A 113 19.79 -9.02 10.70
C GLN A 113 20.70 -9.66 11.75
N VAL A 114 20.21 -9.87 12.98
CA VAL A 114 21.03 -10.37 14.09
C VAL A 114 20.70 -11.82 14.41
N CYS A 115 19.42 -12.17 14.51
CA CYS A 115 19.00 -13.53 14.88
C CYS A 115 18.93 -14.50 13.69
N GLY A 116 18.91 -13.99 12.45
CA GLY A 116 18.72 -14.84 11.26
C GLY A 116 17.31 -15.44 11.17
N VAL A 117 16.31 -14.79 11.77
CA VAL A 117 14.91 -15.20 11.79
C VAL A 117 14.09 -14.17 10.99
N PRO A 118 13.99 -14.28 9.65
CA PRO A 118 13.47 -13.21 8.80
C PRO A 118 11.93 -13.14 8.72
N TYR A 119 11.22 -14.00 9.46
CA TYR A 119 9.76 -14.17 9.33
C TYR A 119 8.95 -13.51 10.46
N SER A 120 9.58 -12.66 11.26
CA SER A 120 8.87 -11.87 12.26
C SER A 120 8.05 -10.77 11.58
N THR A 121 6.87 -10.49 12.11
CA THR A 121 5.90 -9.55 11.53
C THR A 121 5.24 -8.70 12.62
N ARG A 122 4.50 -7.67 12.23
CA ARG A 122 3.70 -6.85 13.14
C ARG A 122 2.34 -6.56 12.53
N GLY A 123 1.31 -6.45 13.36
CA GLY A 123 -0.05 -6.09 12.97
C GLY A 123 -0.58 -5.03 13.92
N PHE A 124 -1.12 -3.94 13.39
CA PHE A 124 -1.69 -2.89 14.22
C PHE A 124 -2.90 -2.24 13.59
N THR A 125 -3.75 -1.67 14.44
CA THR A 125 -4.94 -0.92 14.06
C THR A 125 -5.10 0.31 14.93
N ASN A 126 -6.05 1.17 14.60
CA ASN A 126 -6.47 2.22 15.53
C ASN A 126 -7.28 1.62 16.68
N PHE A 127 -7.28 2.28 17.84
CA PHE A 127 -8.15 1.90 18.96
C PHE A 127 -9.63 2.11 18.60
N GLY A 128 -10.37 1.00 18.59
CA GLY A 128 -11.84 0.97 18.52
C GLY A 128 -12.46 0.88 19.93
N LEU A 129 -13.40 1.76 20.24
CA LEU A 129 -14.11 1.70 21.53
C LEU A 129 -15.22 0.65 21.47
N VAL A 130 -14.92 -0.55 21.96
CA VAL A 130 -15.87 -1.66 21.99
C VAL A 130 -16.83 -1.53 23.18
N MET A 131 -18.13 -1.70 22.93
CA MET A 131 -19.16 -1.75 23.97
C MET A 131 -18.85 -2.86 24.99
N GLY A 132 -19.05 -2.55 26.28
CA GLY A 132 -18.75 -3.47 27.38
C GLY A 132 -17.28 -3.50 27.81
N SER A 133 -16.38 -2.79 27.12
CA SER A 133 -15.00 -2.60 27.58
C SER A 133 -14.91 -1.74 28.85
N ASP A 134 -13.78 -1.79 29.57
CA ASP A 134 -13.55 -0.92 30.75
C ASP A 134 -13.62 0.57 30.37
N VAL A 135 -13.16 0.91 29.17
CA VAL A 135 -13.21 2.27 28.62
C VAL A 135 -14.66 2.69 28.35
N TRP A 136 -15.49 1.80 27.82
CA TRP A 136 -16.91 2.10 27.57
C TRP A 136 -17.72 2.22 28.86
N ASN A 137 -17.46 1.37 29.85
CA ASN A 137 -18.14 1.40 31.15
C ASN A 137 -17.72 2.59 32.03
N HIS A 138 -16.48 3.08 31.87
CA HIS A 138 -15.89 4.12 32.69
C HIS A 138 -15.19 5.20 31.85
N PRO A 139 -15.90 5.87 30.92
CA PRO A 139 -15.29 6.74 29.92
C PRO A 139 -14.57 7.96 30.54
N ASP A 140 -15.11 8.50 31.64
CA ASP A 140 -14.50 9.61 32.38
C ASP A 140 -13.08 9.29 32.89
N LYS A 141 -12.84 8.04 33.31
CA LYS A 141 -11.53 7.59 33.79
C LYS A 141 -10.45 7.65 32.70
N TYR A 142 -10.88 7.54 31.44
CA TYR A 142 -10.03 7.53 30.26
C TYR A 142 -10.04 8.87 29.52
N GLY A 143 -10.78 9.88 30.02
CA GLY A 143 -10.94 11.17 29.35
C GLY A 143 -11.66 11.05 28.01
N VAL A 144 -12.60 10.11 27.89
CA VAL A 144 -13.36 9.81 26.68
C VAL A 144 -14.80 10.27 26.84
N SER A 145 -15.38 10.80 25.77
CA SER A 145 -16.82 11.03 25.65
C SER A 145 -17.40 10.11 24.60
N VAL A 146 -18.26 9.17 25.01
CA VAL A 146 -18.93 8.22 24.11
C VAL A 146 -20.03 8.92 23.33
N MET A 147 -20.06 8.72 22.01
CA MET A 147 -21.08 9.31 21.16
C MET A 147 -22.35 8.44 21.14
N PRO A 148 -23.54 9.05 21.02
CA PRO A 148 -24.79 8.31 20.90
C PRO A 148 -24.75 7.42 19.67
N LYS A 149 -25.09 6.15 19.85
CA LYS A 149 -25.20 5.18 18.76
C LYS A 149 -26.44 5.46 17.90
N SER A 150 -26.30 5.36 16.58
CA SER A 150 -27.46 5.43 15.69
C SER A 150 -28.38 4.23 15.91
N GLN A 151 -29.70 4.44 15.86
CA GLN A 151 -30.68 3.35 15.91
C GLN A 151 -30.54 2.32 14.77
N TYR A 152 -29.82 2.68 13.71
CA TYR A 152 -29.58 1.83 12.53
C TYR A 152 -28.28 1.00 12.61
N GLU A 153 -27.52 1.09 13.70
CA GLU A 153 -26.23 0.40 13.87
C GLU A 153 -26.29 -0.71 14.94
N ASP A 154 -27.46 -1.27 15.24
CA ASP A 154 -27.70 -2.18 16.38
C ASP A 154 -26.67 -3.33 16.54
N LEU A 155 -26.15 -3.89 15.44
CA LEU A 155 -25.10 -4.93 15.44
C LEU A 155 -23.65 -4.42 15.59
N ARG A 156 -23.38 -3.13 15.40
CA ARG A 156 -22.02 -2.55 15.52
C ARG A 156 -21.55 -2.62 16.97
N LEU A 157 -20.44 -3.32 17.22
CA LEU A 157 -19.85 -3.48 18.56
C LEU A 157 -18.99 -2.28 18.99
N GLU A 158 -18.42 -1.56 18.03
CA GLU A 158 -17.65 -0.35 18.27
C GLU A 158 -18.55 0.89 18.24
N VAL A 159 -18.31 1.81 19.17
CA VAL A 159 -19.02 3.09 19.25
C VAL A 159 -18.05 4.24 18.98
N ASP A 160 -18.54 5.27 18.33
CA ASP A 160 -17.76 6.48 18.12
C ASP A 160 -17.52 7.20 19.46
N TYR A 161 -16.38 7.86 19.57
CA TYR A 161 -15.99 8.57 20.78
C TYR A 161 -15.12 9.78 20.46
N VAL A 162 -15.03 10.69 21.42
CA VAL A 162 -14.10 11.81 21.38
C VAL A 162 -13.13 11.65 22.55
N SER A 163 -11.84 11.68 22.25
CA SER A 163 -10.80 11.74 23.29
C SER A 163 -10.52 13.18 23.66
N GLY A 164 -10.50 13.50 24.96
CA GLY A 164 -10.18 14.83 25.47
C GLY A 164 -8.68 15.09 25.61
N THR A 165 -7.84 14.05 25.59
CA THR A 165 -6.38 14.15 25.73
C THR A 165 -5.66 13.07 24.93
N GLY A 166 -4.38 13.29 24.61
CA GLY A 166 -3.61 12.40 23.75
C GLY A 166 -3.92 12.60 22.26
N LEU A 167 -3.71 11.56 21.47
CA LEU A 167 -4.02 11.54 20.04
C LEU A 167 -5.52 11.64 19.81
N THR A 168 -5.91 12.47 18.84
CA THR A 168 -7.25 12.41 18.28
C THR A 168 -7.39 11.18 17.37
N LEU A 169 -8.63 10.76 17.14
CA LEU A 169 -8.96 9.65 16.22
C LEU A 169 -8.39 9.87 14.81
N ASN A 170 -8.39 11.11 14.32
CA ASN A 170 -7.84 11.44 13.01
C ASN A 170 -6.32 11.39 13.00
N GLU A 171 -5.64 11.89 14.04
CA GLU A 171 -4.18 11.80 14.14
C GLU A 171 -3.70 10.36 14.27
N ALA A 172 -4.40 9.53 15.06
CA ALA A 172 -4.13 8.09 15.16
C ALA A 172 -4.29 7.40 13.79
N LYS A 173 -5.40 7.68 13.08
CA LYS A 173 -5.63 7.16 11.72
C LYS A 173 -4.53 7.58 10.75
N SER A 174 -4.21 8.87 10.68
CA SER A 174 -3.15 9.37 9.80
C SER A 174 -1.80 8.73 10.10
N LEU A 175 -1.45 8.54 11.38
CA LEU A 175 -0.21 7.88 11.77
C LEU A 175 -0.21 6.40 11.38
N SER A 176 -1.32 5.70 11.61
CA SER A 176 -1.46 4.29 11.20
C SER A 176 -1.34 4.14 9.68
N ASP A 177 -2.02 4.98 8.90
CA ASP A 177 -2.02 4.93 7.44
C ASP A 177 -0.61 5.16 6.88
N GLU A 178 0.12 6.16 7.39
CA GLU A 178 1.52 6.44 7.02
C GLU A 178 2.41 5.21 7.22
N HIS A 179 2.34 4.57 8.39
CA HIS A 179 3.19 3.44 8.73
C HIS A 179 2.74 2.10 8.13
N HIS A 180 1.46 1.95 7.80
CA HIS A 180 0.99 0.81 7.00
C HIS A 180 1.56 0.86 5.59
N ILE A 181 1.52 2.03 4.94
CA ILE A 181 2.11 2.23 3.61
C ILE A 181 3.60 1.89 3.63
N ASP A 182 4.35 2.42 4.61
CA ASP A 182 5.78 2.12 4.74
C ASP A 182 6.04 0.62 4.96
N PHE A 183 5.24 -0.04 5.81
CA PHE A 183 5.37 -1.48 6.06
C PHE A 183 5.10 -2.34 4.81
N TYR A 184 4.00 -2.07 4.10
CA TYR A 184 3.68 -2.79 2.86
C TYR A 184 4.74 -2.56 1.78
N MET A 185 5.28 -1.35 1.68
CA MET A 185 6.38 -1.05 0.77
C MET A 185 7.66 -1.81 1.17
N GLN A 186 7.97 -1.88 2.47
CA GLN A 186 9.12 -2.65 2.96
C GLN A 186 8.99 -4.15 2.73
N GLU A 187 7.82 -4.76 2.92
CA GLU A 187 7.60 -6.20 2.62
C GLU A 187 7.78 -6.52 1.14
N VAL A 188 7.30 -5.64 0.26
CA VAL A 188 7.51 -5.75 -1.20
C VAL A 188 9.01 -5.66 -1.54
N ILE A 189 9.78 -4.86 -0.81
CA ILE A 189 11.22 -4.66 -1.02
C ILE A 189 12.07 -5.77 -0.36
N ASN A 190 11.63 -6.34 0.77
CA ASN A 190 12.44 -7.21 1.63
C ASN A 190 12.05 -8.71 1.60
N GLY A 191 10.98 -9.07 0.90
CA GLY A 191 10.53 -10.45 0.73
C GLY A 191 11.30 -11.21 -0.36
N SER A 192 12.30 -11.99 0.07
CA SER A 192 13.05 -13.08 -0.61
C SER A 192 14.39 -12.75 -1.30
N ASP A 193 15.47 -13.16 -0.62
CA ASP A 193 16.60 -13.82 -1.27
C ASP A 193 16.08 -15.12 -1.91
N THR A 194 16.21 -15.22 -3.24
CA THR A 194 15.63 -16.21 -4.17
C THR A 194 14.12 -16.10 -4.43
N ILE A 195 13.75 -15.11 -5.23
CA ILE A 195 12.99 -15.45 -6.43
C ILE A 195 14.01 -16.11 -7.36
N ASP A 196 13.85 -17.40 -7.66
CA ASP A 196 14.38 -17.93 -8.91
C ASP A 196 13.72 -17.07 -9.99
N LEU A 197 14.43 -16.04 -10.45
CA LEU A 197 13.99 -15.31 -11.61
C LEU A 197 13.85 -16.38 -12.68
N PRO A 198 12.68 -16.58 -13.31
CA PRO A 198 12.70 -17.20 -14.63
C PRO A 198 13.76 -16.43 -15.42
N GLN A 199 14.45 -17.07 -16.34
CA GLN A 199 15.44 -16.43 -17.23
C GLN A 199 14.84 -15.28 -18.10
N ARG A 200 13.71 -14.69 -17.71
CA ARG A 200 13.00 -13.58 -18.30
C ARG A 200 12.52 -12.62 -17.20
N LEU A 201 12.90 -11.36 -17.35
CA LEU A 201 12.43 -10.22 -16.58
C LEU A 201 10.91 -10.23 -16.37
N HIS A 202 10.48 -9.80 -15.19
CA HIS A 202 9.08 -9.54 -14.85
C HIS A 202 8.53 -8.43 -15.75
N ILE A 203 7.46 -8.76 -16.47
CA ILE A 203 6.92 -8.04 -17.65
C ILE A 203 6.35 -6.63 -17.35
N SER A 204 6.13 -6.25 -16.09
CA SER A 204 5.52 -4.96 -15.75
C SER A 204 6.44 -3.74 -15.85
N GLU A 205 7.75 -3.92 -15.76
CA GLU A 205 8.73 -2.81 -15.81
C GLU A 205 9.29 -2.60 -17.23
N VAL A 206 9.37 -3.69 -17.99
CA VAL A 206 9.87 -3.71 -19.37
C VAL A 206 8.88 -3.03 -20.32
N THR A 207 7.58 -3.31 -20.19
CA THR A 207 6.58 -2.83 -21.16
C THR A 207 6.51 -1.29 -21.24
N TRP A 208 6.63 -0.59 -20.10
CA TRP A 208 6.48 0.87 -20.03
C TRP A 208 7.69 1.64 -20.60
N ILE A 209 8.90 1.18 -20.29
CA ILE A 209 10.14 1.78 -20.83
C ILE A 209 10.25 1.46 -22.33
N LEU A 210 9.86 0.24 -22.71
CA LEU A 210 9.87 -0.16 -24.11
C LEU A 210 8.86 0.66 -24.94
N ASP A 211 7.60 0.75 -24.53
CA ASP A 211 6.54 1.46 -25.27
C ASP A 211 6.83 2.95 -25.49
N SER A 212 7.48 3.58 -24.51
CA SER A 212 7.86 5.00 -24.54
C SER A 212 9.03 5.29 -25.48
N ILE A 213 9.90 4.31 -25.72
CA ILE A 213 11.11 4.43 -26.54
C ILE A 213 10.88 3.90 -27.98
N HIS A 214 10.07 2.86 -28.15
CA HIS A 214 9.83 2.20 -29.45
C HIS A 214 8.91 2.94 -30.42
N ALA A 215 8.35 4.09 -30.05
CA ALA A 215 7.29 4.72 -30.83
C ALA A 215 6.21 3.71 -31.28
N VAL A 216 5.68 2.93 -30.32
CA VAL A 216 4.66 1.93 -30.60
C VAL A 216 3.51 2.63 -31.34
N ARG A 217 3.35 2.26 -32.61
CA ARG A 217 2.21 2.69 -33.40
C ARG A 217 0.97 2.02 -32.81
N TYR A 218 0.25 2.75 -31.96
CA TYR A 218 -1.11 2.43 -31.57
C TYR A 218 -2.04 2.59 -32.80
N LYS A 219 -1.95 1.67 -33.75
CA LYS A 219 -2.88 1.61 -34.88
C LYS A 219 -4.22 1.13 -34.35
N GLY A 220 -5.21 2.01 -34.37
CA GLY A 220 -6.58 1.67 -33.99
C GLY A 220 -6.82 1.56 -32.48
N HIS A 221 -5.93 2.10 -31.63
CA HIS A 221 -6.23 2.21 -30.21
C HIS A 221 -7.03 3.49 -29.95
N LEU A 222 -8.22 3.27 -29.45
CA LEU A 222 -9.25 4.27 -29.23
C LEU A 222 -9.09 4.82 -27.81
N THR A 223 -8.59 6.06 -27.64
CA THR A 223 -8.49 6.68 -26.31
C THR A 223 -9.78 7.42 -25.98
N LYS A 224 -10.40 7.10 -24.83
CA LYS A 224 -11.61 7.77 -24.36
C LYS A 224 -11.26 9.15 -23.81
N VAL A 225 -11.80 10.21 -24.42
CA VAL A 225 -11.57 11.58 -23.97
C VAL A 225 -12.34 11.83 -22.67
N LYS A 226 -11.65 12.30 -21.62
CA LYS A 226 -12.32 12.76 -20.38
C LYS A 226 -13.17 13.99 -20.71
N ARG A 227 -14.49 13.90 -20.50
CA ARG A 227 -15.43 15.00 -20.70
C ARG A 227 -15.97 15.49 -19.38
N ARG A 228 -16.28 16.79 -19.33
CA ARG A 228 -17.08 17.34 -18.24
C ARG A 228 -18.55 17.01 -18.50
N LEU A 229 -19.33 16.67 -17.46
CA LEU A 229 -20.77 16.42 -17.63
C LEU A 229 -21.49 17.63 -18.22
N THR A 230 -21.03 18.85 -17.90
CA THR A 230 -21.55 20.11 -18.47
C THR A 230 -21.33 20.27 -19.97
N SER A 231 -20.45 19.46 -20.57
CA SER A 231 -20.19 19.44 -22.01
C SER A 231 -21.02 18.41 -22.78
N LEU A 232 -21.82 17.60 -22.06
CA LEU A 232 -22.69 16.56 -22.63
C LEU A 232 -24.14 17.06 -22.76
N ASN A 233 -24.97 16.34 -23.53
CA ASN A 233 -26.37 16.71 -23.64
C ASN A 233 -27.08 16.41 -22.31
N PRO A 234 -27.78 17.37 -21.69
CA PRO A 234 -28.48 17.14 -20.43
C PRO A 234 -29.49 15.97 -20.46
N ALA A 235 -30.00 15.61 -21.65
CA ALA A 235 -30.91 14.49 -21.84
C ALA A 235 -30.23 13.11 -21.88
N ASP A 236 -28.90 13.04 -21.98
CA ASP A 236 -28.18 11.76 -22.03
C ASP A 236 -28.30 11.02 -20.71
N ARG A 237 -28.31 9.68 -20.78
CA ARG A 237 -28.45 8.79 -19.62
C ARG A 237 -27.14 8.10 -19.30
N ILE A 238 -26.95 7.78 -18.02
CA ILE A 238 -25.78 7.05 -17.53
C ILE A 238 -26.21 5.73 -16.90
N TRP A 239 -25.47 4.64 -17.15
CA TRP A 239 -25.76 3.33 -16.57
C TRP A 239 -24.49 2.52 -16.28
N LEU A 240 -24.63 1.51 -15.41
CA LEU A 240 -23.64 0.46 -15.19
C LEU A 240 -23.82 -0.64 -16.23
N ASP A 241 -22.74 -1.02 -16.90
CA ASP A 241 -22.75 -2.23 -17.74
C ASP A 241 -22.59 -3.49 -16.88
N SER A 242 -23.16 -4.58 -17.37
CA SER A 242 -23.06 -5.96 -16.89
C SER A 242 -21.64 -6.44 -16.60
N LYS A 243 -20.62 -5.84 -17.24
CA LYS A 243 -19.21 -6.18 -17.05
C LYS A 243 -18.55 -5.43 -15.90
N THR A 244 -19.23 -4.43 -15.33
CA THR A 244 -18.75 -3.65 -14.18
C THR A 244 -19.39 -4.13 -12.89
N SER A 245 -18.57 -4.65 -11.97
CA SER A 245 -18.98 -4.99 -10.62
C SER A 245 -18.61 -3.88 -9.64
N VAL A 246 -19.39 -3.75 -8.56
CA VAL A 246 -19.07 -2.84 -7.45
C VAL A 246 -18.98 -3.63 -6.15
N VAL A 247 -17.90 -3.43 -5.41
CA VAL A 247 -17.65 -4.05 -4.11
C VAL A 247 -17.55 -2.96 -3.05
N LEU A 248 -18.32 -3.10 -1.97
CA LEU A 248 -18.30 -2.18 -0.84
C LEU A 248 -17.27 -2.65 0.18
N VAL A 249 -16.30 -1.79 0.47
CA VAL A 249 -15.27 -2.01 1.50
C VAL A 249 -15.07 -0.68 2.21
N GLU A 250 -15.61 -0.54 3.41
CA GLU A 250 -15.59 0.72 4.16
C GLU A 250 -14.17 1.31 4.26
N PRO A 251 -13.98 2.61 3.96
CA PRO A 251 -14.98 3.64 3.68
C PRO A 251 -15.32 3.87 2.18
N PHE A 252 -14.95 2.94 1.29
CA PHE A 252 -15.00 3.11 -0.17
C PHE A 252 -15.93 2.09 -0.87
N ALA A 253 -16.32 2.45 -2.09
CA ALA A 253 -16.91 1.54 -3.07
C ALA A 253 -15.94 1.39 -4.25
N TYR A 254 -15.58 0.16 -4.57
CA TYR A 254 -14.64 -0.18 -5.62
C TYR A 254 -15.39 -0.67 -6.85
N PHE A 255 -15.24 0.04 -7.96
CA PHE A 255 -15.74 -0.34 -9.28
C PHE A 255 -14.66 -1.13 -10.01
N TYR A 256 -15.03 -2.28 -10.57
CA TYR A 256 -14.15 -3.10 -11.39
C TYR A 256 -14.85 -3.48 -12.68
N ASN A 257 -14.23 -3.19 -13.83
CA ASN A 257 -14.71 -3.65 -15.13
C ASN A 257 -13.88 -4.85 -15.60
N SER A 258 -14.55 -5.97 -15.84
CA SER A 258 -13.93 -7.24 -16.19
C SER A 258 -13.40 -7.35 -17.62
N GLU A 259 -13.83 -6.47 -18.53
CA GLU A 259 -13.37 -6.43 -19.93
C GLU A 259 -12.14 -5.55 -20.13
N TYR A 260 -12.08 -4.41 -19.43
CA TYR A 260 -10.95 -3.47 -19.53
C TYR A 260 -9.95 -3.62 -18.38
N HIS A 261 -10.24 -4.47 -17.38
CA HIS A 261 -9.46 -4.62 -16.16
C HIS A 261 -9.19 -3.30 -15.42
N HIS A 262 -10.11 -2.34 -15.56
CA HIS A 262 -10.02 -1.05 -14.87
C HIS A 262 -10.63 -1.13 -13.48
N VAL A 263 -10.00 -0.46 -12.51
CA VAL A 263 -10.47 -0.33 -11.13
C VAL A 263 -10.53 1.15 -10.77
N TYR A 264 -11.58 1.56 -10.07
CA TYR A 264 -11.67 2.91 -9.50
C TYR A 264 -12.42 2.89 -8.17
N ALA A 265 -11.92 3.64 -7.19
CA ALA A 265 -12.52 3.75 -5.87
C ALA A 265 -13.18 5.11 -5.70
N VAL A 266 -14.40 5.11 -5.16
CA VAL A 266 -15.10 6.33 -4.72
C VAL A 266 -15.49 6.18 -3.26
N SER A 267 -15.73 7.29 -2.56
CA SER A 267 -16.25 7.20 -1.18
C SER A 267 -17.60 6.48 -1.19
N GLN A 268 -17.88 5.69 -0.15
CA GLN A 268 -19.14 4.96 -0.03
C GLN A 268 -20.35 5.91 -0.02
N LEU A 269 -20.19 7.12 0.52
CA LEU A 269 -21.20 8.18 0.46
C LEU A 269 -21.51 8.60 -0.99
N VAL A 270 -20.47 8.82 -1.82
CA VAL A 270 -20.63 9.16 -3.24
C VAL A 270 -21.26 8.00 -4.00
N TYR A 271 -20.86 6.76 -3.72
CA TYR A 271 -21.50 5.58 -4.32
C TYR A 271 -22.98 5.46 -3.97
N LEU A 272 -23.37 5.66 -2.71
CA LEU A 272 -24.79 5.58 -2.32
C LEU A 272 -25.64 6.65 -3.02
N LYS A 273 -25.10 7.86 -3.25
CA LYS A 273 -25.76 8.90 -4.05
C LYS A 273 -25.90 8.47 -5.51
N LEU A 274 -24.83 7.93 -6.09
CA LEU A 274 -24.82 7.40 -7.45
C LEU A 274 -25.79 6.22 -7.64
N ALA A 275 -25.85 5.29 -6.69
CA ALA A 275 -26.74 4.13 -6.74
C ALA A 275 -28.21 4.55 -6.80
N ARG A 276 -28.62 5.52 -5.98
CA ARG A 276 -29.99 6.09 -6.00
C ARG A 276 -30.31 6.76 -7.34
N LEU A 277 -29.33 7.41 -7.96
CA LEU A 277 -29.48 8.02 -9.27
C LEU A 277 -29.60 6.97 -10.38
N LEU A 278 -28.80 5.90 -10.32
CA LEU A 278 -28.86 4.80 -11.29
C LEU A 278 -30.20 4.04 -11.24
N GLU A 279 -30.87 4.01 -10.08
CA GLU A 279 -32.24 3.47 -9.93
C GLU A 279 -33.33 4.38 -10.52
N ALA A 280 -33.08 5.70 -10.58
CA ALA A 280 -34.02 6.72 -11.03
C ALA A 280 -33.58 7.35 -12.35
N ASP A 281 -33.97 6.76 -13.49
CA ASP A 281 -33.78 7.26 -14.86
C ASP A 281 -32.65 8.30 -15.07
N CYS A 282 -31.41 7.89 -14.76
CA CYS A 282 -30.21 8.70 -14.49
C CYS A 282 -29.79 9.61 -15.65
N SER A 283 -30.48 10.74 -15.85
CA SER A 283 -30.10 11.74 -16.85
C SER A 283 -29.01 12.69 -16.35
N ILE A 284 -28.20 13.22 -17.27
CA ILE A 284 -27.16 14.22 -16.95
C ILE A 284 -27.76 15.48 -16.34
N SER A 285 -28.94 15.90 -16.78
CA SER A 285 -29.66 17.05 -16.20
C SER A 285 -29.92 16.85 -14.71
N LEU A 286 -30.39 15.65 -14.32
CA LEU A 286 -30.69 15.34 -12.93
C LEU A 286 -29.44 15.37 -12.05
N ILE A 287 -28.31 14.90 -12.59
CA ILE A 287 -27.02 14.92 -11.89
C ILE A 287 -26.53 16.36 -11.70
N LEU A 288 -26.59 17.18 -12.75
CA LEU A 288 -26.12 18.58 -12.70
C LEU A 288 -27.01 19.45 -11.81
N ASP A 289 -28.32 19.22 -11.80
CA ASP A 289 -29.29 19.96 -10.97
C ASP A 289 -29.10 19.74 -9.46
N GLN A 290 -28.48 18.62 -9.05
CA GLN A 290 -28.16 18.38 -7.63
C GLN A 290 -27.05 19.29 -7.09
N GLY A 291 -26.22 19.88 -7.96
CA GLY A 291 -25.12 20.75 -7.55
C GLY A 291 -24.01 20.08 -6.74
N ASP A 292 -23.96 18.74 -6.71
CA ASP A 292 -22.96 17.96 -5.97
C ASP A 292 -21.68 17.80 -6.80
N LEU A 293 -20.68 18.64 -6.53
CA LEU A 293 -19.41 18.66 -7.24
C LEU A 293 -18.58 17.37 -7.07
N GLU A 294 -18.68 16.73 -5.90
CA GLU A 294 -17.93 15.50 -5.60
C GLU A 294 -18.50 14.33 -6.41
N LEU A 295 -19.83 14.20 -6.41
CA LEU A 295 -20.54 13.21 -7.21
C LEU A 295 -20.34 13.44 -8.72
N THR A 296 -20.43 14.69 -9.16
CA THR A 296 -20.21 15.07 -10.57
C THR A 296 -18.82 14.63 -11.04
N ARG A 297 -17.77 14.93 -10.25
CA ARG A 297 -16.40 14.55 -10.57
C ARG A 297 -16.20 13.04 -10.60
N ALA A 298 -16.77 12.33 -9.63
CA ALA A 298 -16.70 10.87 -9.59
C ALA A 298 -17.37 10.24 -10.82
N ILE A 299 -18.52 10.76 -11.26
CA ILE A 299 -19.19 10.28 -12.47
C ILE A 299 -18.36 10.56 -13.72
N GLU A 300 -17.74 11.73 -13.85
CA GLU A 300 -16.82 12.05 -14.97
C GLU A 300 -15.63 11.09 -15.01
N GLU A 301 -15.08 10.72 -13.85
CA GLU A 301 -13.97 9.77 -13.72
C GLU A 301 -14.41 8.34 -14.08
N LEU A 302 -15.54 7.87 -13.54
CA LEU A 302 -16.10 6.56 -13.87
C LEU A 302 -16.47 6.44 -15.36
N LEU A 303 -17.02 7.48 -15.97
CA LEU A 303 -17.27 7.53 -17.42
C LEU A 303 -15.95 7.45 -18.20
N HIS A 304 -14.93 8.22 -17.80
CA HIS A 304 -13.63 8.21 -18.46
C HIS A 304 -12.95 6.84 -18.41
N TYR A 305 -13.03 6.14 -17.28
CA TYR A 305 -12.44 4.80 -17.11
C TYR A 305 -13.31 3.66 -17.69
N GLY A 306 -14.46 3.95 -18.31
CA GLY A 306 -15.34 2.91 -18.86
C GLY A 306 -16.02 2.05 -17.79
N LEU A 307 -16.14 2.60 -16.58
CA LEU A 307 -16.83 1.99 -15.43
C LEU A 307 -18.30 2.43 -15.38
N LEU A 308 -18.63 3.55 -16.04
CA LEU A 308 -19.98 3.95 -16.38
C LEU A 308 -20.10 4.16 -17.90
N ASN A 309 -21.30 3.93 -18.42
CA ASN A 309 -21.64 4.15 -19.82
C ASN A 309 -22.61 5.33 -19.96
N THR A 310 -22.63 5.92 -21.15
CA THR A 310 -23.56 6.99 -21.53
C THR A 310 -24.06 6.74 -22.95
N ASN A 311 -25.21 7.32 -23.32
CA ASN A 311 -25.85 7.16 -24.63
C ASN A 311 -25.01 7.68 -25.81
N ILE A 312 -23.89 8.33 -25.51
CA ILE A 312 -22.86 8.69 -26.49
C ILE A 312 -21.92 7.49 -26.63
N ASP A 313 -21.90 6.88 -27.83
CA ASP A 313 -20.77 6.06 -28.25
C ASP A 313 -19.52 6.90 -28.05
N ALA A 314 -18.66 6.45 -27.14
CA ALA A 314 -17.50 7.22 -26.70
C ALA A 314 -16.78 7.81 -27.93
N ASP A 315 -16.61 9.14 -27.95
CA ASP A 315 -15.77 9.80 -28.94
C ASP A 315 -14.34 9.36 -28.67
N TYR A 316 -14.01 8.22 -29.25
CA TYR A 316 -12.69 7.68 -29.28
C TYR A 316 -11.93 8.41 -30.37
N VAL A 317 -10.79 8.98 -30.03
CA VAL A 317 -9.92 9.56 -31.06
C VAL A 317 -9.20 8.41 -31.76
N MET A 318 -9.50 8.22 -33.04
CA MET A 318 -8.67 7.43 -33.94
C MET A 318 -7.46 8.26 -34.34
N HIS A 319 -6.27 7.81 -33.99
CA HIS A 319 -5.03 8.40 -34.50
C HIS A 319 -4.78 7.88 -35.92
N ASP A 320 -5.38 8.52 -36.93
CA ASP A 320 -5.11 8.23 -38.34
C ASP A 320 -3.92 9.07 -38.85
N ASN A 321 -2.88 8.35 -39.27
CA ASN A 321 -1.79 8.81 -40.13
C ASN A 321 -1.01 10.06 -39.68
N GLY A 322 -0.01 9.83 -38.83
CA GLY A 322 1.12 10.74 -38.69
C GLY A 322 1.97 10.35 -37.50
N PHE A 323 3.26 10.07 -37.72
CA PHE A 323 4.22 10.02 -36.64
C PHE A 323 4.26 11.41 -35.98
N GLN A 324 3.75 11.52 -34.76
CA GLN A 324 4.14 12.59 -33.85
C GLN A 324 5.07 11.98 -32.81
N LEU A 325 6.34 12.40 -32.84
CA LEU A 325 7.24 12.24 -31.71
C LEU A 325 6.64 13.09 -30.58
N VAL A 326 5.94 12.46 -29.65
CA VAL A 326 5.28 13.15 -28.54
C VAL A 326 6.37 13.54 -27.57
N LYS A 327 6.83 14.80 -27.67
CA LYS A 327 7.85 15.40 -26.80
C LYS A 327 7.57 15.11 -25.32
N SER A 328 8.65 15.06 -24.56
CA SER A 328 8.90 15.10 -23.09
C SER A 328 7.88 15.69 -22.09
N SER A 329 6.62 15.96 -22.47
CA SER A 329 5.61 16.58 -21.61
C SER A 329 4.73 15.58 -20.83
N PHE A 330 4.93 14.27 -20.98
CA PHE A 330 4.18 13.26 -20.22
C PHE A 330 4.92 12.67 -19.03
N VAL A 331 6.20 12.98 -18.82
CA VAL A 331 6.94 12.53 -17.63
C VAL A 331 7.53 13.76 -16.95
N LYS A 332 7.14 13.97 -15.70
CA LYS A 332 7.61 15.09 -14.89
C LYS A 332 8.42 14.54 -13.72
N GLU A 333 9.65 15.02 -13.55
CA GLU A 333 10.35 14.83 -12.28
C GLU A 333 9.57 15.59 -11.19
N VAL A 334 9.05 14.85 -10.22
CA VAL A 334 8.20 15.40 -9.16
C VAL A 334 8.91 15.49 -7.82
N GLY A 335 10.11 14.91 -7.70
CA GLY A 335 10.93 15.05 -6.51
C GLY A 335 12.05 14.02 -6.44
N ARG A 336 12.67 13.92 -5.27
CA ARG A 336 13.66 12.88 -4.96
C ARG A 336 13.18 12.03 -3.78
N SER A 337 13.51 10.74 -3.79
CA SER A 337 13.26 9.83 -2.67
C SER A 337 14.22 10.13 -1.49
N LYS A 338 13.94 9.54 -0.33
CA LYS A 338 14.82 9.63 0.86
C LYS A 338 16.25 9.08 0.59
N GLU A 339 16.40 8.22 -0.41
CA GLU A 339 17.67 7.61 -0.85
C GLU A 339 18.35 8.38 -1.98
N GLY A 340 17.81 9.54 -2.38
CA GLY A 340 18.37 10.40 -3.42
C GLY A 340 18.00 10.04 -4.85
N LEU A 341 17.17 9.01 -5.07
CA LEU A 341 16.67 8.62 -6.39
C LEU A 341 15.67 9.65 -6.94
N ARG A 342 15.67 9.90 -8.26
CA ARG A 342 14.73 10.81 -8.91
C ARG A 342 13.38 10.14 -9.08
N VAL A 343 12.31 10.82 -8.67
CA VAL A 343 10.95 10.31 -8.77
C VAL A 343 10.25 10.97 -9.95
N LEU A 344 9.88 10.14 -10.92
CA LEU A 344 9.22 10.53 -12.16
C LEU A 344 7.73 10.20 -12.09
N LEU A 345 6.88 11.17 -12.43
CA LEU A 345 5.44 11.01 -12.58
C LEU A 345 5.09 10.94 -14.05
N SER A 346 4.34 9.90 -14.46
CA SER A 346 3.67 9.92 -15.75
C SER A 346 2.41 10.80 -15.66
N CYS A 347 2.37 11.91 -16.37
CA CYS A 347 1.18 12.76 -16.51
C CYS A 347 0.04 12.07 -17.31
N ALA A 348 0.32 10.95 -17.98
CA ALA A 348 -0.67 10.16 -18.70
C ALA A 348 -1.34 9.11 -17.79
N THR A 349 -0.55 8.35 -17.03
CA THR A 349 -1.05 7.24 -16.20
C THR A 349 -1.11 7.57 -14.71
N HIS A 350 -0.57 8.72 -14.30
CA HIS A 350 -0.44 9.20 -12.92
C HIS A 350 0.33 8.25 -12.00
N ARG A 351 1.13 7.35 -12.59
CA ARG A 351 2.03 6.44 -11.87
C ARG A 351 3.38 7.09 -11.64
N MET A 352 3.98 6.78 -10.49
CA MET A 352 5.28 7.29 -10.08
C MET A 352 6.32 6.17 -10.09
N CYS A 353 7.54 6.49 -10.51
CA CYS A 353 8.67 5.56 -10.52
C CYS A 353 9.93 6.27 -10.03
N ALA A 354 10.71 5.63 -9.17
CA ALA A 354 12.00 6.14 -8.72
C ALA A 354 13.12 5.55 -9.58
N VAL A 355 13.96 6.41 -10.16
CA VAL A 355 15.11 6.02 -10.99
C VAL A 355 16.38 6.66 -10.46
N ASN A 356 17.51 5.96 -10.58
CA ASN A 356 18.81 6.53 -10.24
C ASN A 356 19.29 7.51 -11.34
N ASP A 357 20.26 8.36 -11.01
CA ASP A 357 20.78 9.39 -11.92
C ASP A 357 21.36 8.78 -13.22
N TYR A 358 21.91 7.56 -13.16
CA TYR A 358 22.45 6.86 -14.32
C TYR A 358 21.35 6.41 -15.31
N SER A 359 20.29 5.76 -14.80
CA SER A 359 19.14 5.35 -15.60
C SER A 359 18.37 6.55 -16.17
N PHE A 360 18.25 7.63 -15.40
CA PHE A 360 17.66 8.88 -15.88
C PHE A 360 18.46 9.49 -17.03
N ALA A 361 19.79 9.51 -16.92
CA ALA A 361 20.67 9.99 -18.00
C ALA A 361 20.53 9.14 -19.28
N LEU A 362 20.40 7.80 -19.14
CA LEU A 362 20.18 6.91 -20.27
C LEU A 362 18.85 7.16 -20.98
N LEU A 363 17.77 7.52 -20.27
CA LEU A 363 16.48 7.84 -20.89
C LEU A 363 16.56 8.98 -21.91
N SER A 364 17.45 9.97 -21.67
CA SER A 364 17.67 11.08 -22.61
C SER A 364 18.33 10.67 -23.93
N LEU A 365 19.00 9.50 -23.96
CA LEU A 365 19.64 8.95 -25.16
C LEU A 365 18.62 8.38 -26.17
N PHE A 366 17.39 8.12 -25.73
CA PHE A 366 16.34 7.52 -26.53
C PHE A 366 15.39 8.54 -27.15
N GLU A 367 15.57 9.83 -26.88
CA GLU A 367 14.77 10.88 -27.51
C GLU A 367 15.15 11.10 -29.00
N LYS A 368 16.38 10.74 -29.40
CA LYS A 368 16.94 10.86 -30.77
C LYS A 368 18.10 9.89 -31.02
N PRO A 369 18.43 9.56 -32.29
CA PRO A 369 19.66 8.83 -32.61
C PRO A 369 20.89 9.56 -32.08
N ILE A 370 21.77 8.84 -31.36
CA ILE A 370 22.89 9.45 -30.64
C ILE A 370 24.24 8.79 -30.99
N THR A 371 25.31 9.59 -31.02
CA THR A 371 26.68 9.16 -31.25
C THR A 371 27.43 8.86 -29.94
N LYS A 372 28.48 8.02 -30.00
CA LYS A 372 29.32 7.70 -28.82
C LYS A 372 29.90 8.91 -28.11
N ASN A 373 30.14 10.03 -28.81
CA ASN A 373 30.66 11.25 -28.21
C ASN A 373 29.58 11.99 -27.41
N GLU A 374 28.35 12.04 -27.92
CA GLU A 374 27.21 12.65 -27.23
C GLU A 374 26.82 11.87 -25.97
N VAL A 375 26.93 10.54 -25.98
CA VAL A 375 26.77 9.70 -24.77
C VAL A 375 27.79 10.10 -23.69
N ARG A 376 29.05 10.35 -24.06
CA ARG A 376 30.07 10.81 -23.10
C ARG A 376 29.77 12.21 -22.56
N ASP A 377 29.28 13.12 -23.40
CA ASP A 377 29.00 14.49 -23.01
C ASP A 377 27.78 14.59 -22.08
N ILE A 378 26.78 13.72 -22.26
CA ILE A 378 25.61 13.59 -21.36
C ILE A 378 26.01 13.01 -20.01
N LEU A 379 26.77 11.91 -19.99
CA LEU A 379 27.27 11.32 -18.75
C LEU A 379 28.12 12.34 -17.96
N LYS A 380 28.97 13.12 -18.65
CA LYS A 380 29.75 14.19 -18.03
C LYS A 380 28.90 15.33 -17.47
N LYS A 381 27.82 15.74 -18.16
CA LYS A 381 26.91 16.79 -17.68
C LYS A 381 26.22 16.41 -16.37
N GLU A 382 25.92 15.12 -16.18
CA GLU A 382 25.32 14.59 -14.95
C GLU A 382 26.37 14.15 -13.91
N GLY A 383 27.64 14.53 -14.07
CA GLY A 383 28.71 14.27 -13.10
C GLY A 383 29.24 12.83 -13.09
N LEU A 384 28.92 12.04 -14.10
CA LEU A 384 29.32 10.64 -14.24
C LEU A 384 30.52 10.50 -15.20
N SER A 385 31.42 9.57 -14.91
CA SER A 385 32.56 9.26 -15.78
C SER A 385 32.64 7.75 -16.04
N ALA A 386 32.93 7.38 -17.28
CA ALA A 386 33.08 5.99 -17.71
C ALA A 386 34.28 5.88 -18.66
N ASN A 387 35.09 4.84 -18.47
CA ASN A 387 36.25 4.59 -19.31
C ASN A 387 35.85 3.95 -20.66
N GLU A 388 36.78 3.88 -21.61
CA GLU A 388 36.45 3.47 -22.98
C GLU A 388 35.98 2.01 -23.09
N GLU A 389 36.50 1.14 -22.23
CA GLU A 389 36.10 -0.26 -22.12
C GLU A 389 34.69 -0.40 -21.53
N GLN A 390 34.36 0.37 -20.50
CA GLN A 390 33.02 0.46 -19.92
C GLN A 390 32.00 1.02 -20.92
N LEU A 391 32.39 2.04 -21.70
CA LEU A 391 31.52 2.59 -22.75
C LEU A 391 31.28 1.59 -23.87
N ASN A 392 32.32 0.86 -24.30
CA ASN A 392 32.18 -0.17 -25.33
C ASN A 392 31.34 -1.34 -24.84
N LYS A 393 31.49 -1.74 -23.58
CA LYS A 393 30.70 -2.81 -22.97
C LYS A 393 29.23 -2.39 -22.75
N LEU A 394 28.98 -1.13 -22.41
CA LEU A 394 27.63 -0.55 -22.34
C LEU A 394 26.97 -0.55 -23.72
N VAL A 395 27.67 -0.09 -24.75
CA VAL A 395 27.18 -0.10 -26.13
C VAL A 395 26.94 -1.54 -26.61
N ASP A 396 27.87 -2.46 -26.38
CA ASP A 396 27.73 -3.87 -26.77
C ASP A 396 26.59 -4.56 -26.01
N ASN A 397 26.37 -4.24 -24.73
CA ASN A 397 25.25 -4.77 -23.95
C ASN A 397 23.91 -4.20 -24.43
N CYS A 398 23.85 -2.91 -24.80
CA CYS A 398 22.68 -2.32 -25.45
C CYS A 398 22.40 -2.92 -26.84
N MET A 399 23.42 -3.49 -27.50
CA MET A 399 23.29 -4.18 -28.80
C MET A 399 23.02 -5.69 -28.66
N LYS A 400 23.30 -6.32 -27.51
CA LYS A 400 23.16 -7.78 -27.26
C LYS A 400 21.94 -8.18 -26.44
N ALA A 401 21.57 -7.39 -25.42
CA ALA A 401 20.26 -7.49 -24.82
C ALA A 401 19.27 -6.81 -25.77
N ASP A 402 18.00 -7.21 -25.78
CA ASP A 402 16.92 -6.71 -26.65
C ASP A 402 16.62 -5.18 -26.52
N ILE A 403 17.57 -4.37 -26.03
CA ILE A 403 17.61 -2.91 -26.12
C ILE A 403 17.76 -2.44 -27.58
N LEU A 404 18.12 -3.31 -28.55
CA LEU A 404 18.07 -2.95 -29.97
C LEU A 404 16.69 -3.06 -30.60
N GLN A 405 15.74 -3.74 -29.96
CA GLN A 405 14.38 -3.65 -30.46
C GLN A 405 13.90 -2.19 -30.28
N LEU A 406 14.35 -1.48 -29.23
CA LEU A 406 14.02 -0.08 -28.91
C LEU A 406 14.47 0.96 -29.92
N ILE A 407 15.32 0.60 -30.88
CA ILE A 407 15.91 1.56 -31.82
C ILE A 407 15.66 1.12 -33.27
N ARG A 408 14.41 0.78 -33.58
CA ARG A 408 13.85 0.88 -34.92
C ARG A 408 12.45 1.44 -34.91
#